data_AF-A0A1V4YPZ4-F1
#
_entry.id   AF-A0A1V4YPZ4-F1
#
_cell.length_a   1.000
_cell.length_b   1.000
_cell.length_c   1.000
_cell.angle_alpha   90.00
_cell.angle_beta   90.00
_cell.angle_gamma   90.00
#
_symmetry.space_group_name_H-M   'P 1'
#
loop_
_entity.id
_entity.type
_entity.pdbx_description
1 polymer ?
#
loop_
_entity_poly.entity_id
_entity_poly.type
_entity_poly.pdbx_seq_one_letter_code
_entity_poly.pdbx_strand_id
1 'polypeptide(L)'
;MENYKYATSTLSQTTLRDVIGQIELDELLSKREEINKNIQEMLDESTDPWGIKVTGVTLRDVKIDDTMLRAIAKQAEAEREKRARIILSEGEFIAAEKMKDAAKLYQEMPASLKLRELQTISEVAREKNLIVISSSTEIGEIAAMSKAFSDKNKS
;
A
#
# COMPACT_ATOMS: atom_id res chain seq x y z
N MET A 1 -29.18 -46.46 7.54
CA MET A 1 -27.77 -46.01 7.42
C MET A 1 -27.58 -44.87 6.42
N GLU A 2 -28.37 -44.76 5.34
CA GLU A 2 -28.24 -43.66 4.37
C GLU A 2 -28.45 -42.25 4.95
N ASN A 3 -29.33 -42.09 5.94
CA ASN A 3 -29.64 -40.77 6.51
C ASN A 3 -28.45 -40.06 7.18
N TYR A 4 -27.52 -40.78 7.82
CA TYR A 4 -26.38 -40.14 8.51
C TYR A 4 -25.36 -39.56 7.53
N LYS A 5 -25.10 -40.25 6.42
CA LYS A 5 -24.22 -39.74 5.35
C LYS A 5 -24.82 -38.51 4.67
N TYR A 6 -26.12 -38.56 4.39
CA TYR A 6 -26.84 -37.42 3.79
C TYR A 6 -26.88 -36.23 4.74
N ALA A 7 -27.25 -36.44 6.01
CA ALA A 7 -27.29 -35.39 7.03
C ALA A 7 -25.91 -34.75 7.25
N THR A 8 -24.85 -35.55 7.33
CA THR A 8 -23.48 -35.05 7.46
C THR A 8 -23.05 -34.24 6.24
N SER A 9 -23.40 -34.69 5.03
CA SER A 9 -23.10 -33.94 3.80
C SER A 9 -23.83 -32.61 3.73
N THR A 10 -25.12 -32.56 4.09
CA THR A 10 -25.90 -31.32 4.11
C THR A 10 -25.38 -30.36 5.17
N LEU A 11 -25.07 -30.85 6.37
CA LEU A 11 -24.46 -30.07 7.43
C LEU A 11 -23.12 -29.49 6.98
N SER A 12 -22.24 -30.32 6.42
CA SER A 12 -20.94 -29.89 5.88
C SER A 12 -21.09 -28.79 4.83
N GLN A 13 -22.07 -28.90 3.93
CA GLN A 13 -22.31 -27.91 2.89
C GLN A 13 -22.80 -26.56 3.45
N THR A 14 -23.69 -26.58 4.44
CA THR A 14 -24.18 -25.36 5.09
C THR A 14 -23.06 -24.67 5.85
N THR A 15 -22.33 -25.40 6.70
CA THR A 15 -21.21 -24.86 7.48
C THR A 15 -20.12 -24.29 6.57
N LEU A 16 -19.76 -25.01 5.49
CA LEU A 16 -18.73 -24.55 4.55
C LEU A 16 -19.19 -23.30 3.78
N ARG A 17 -20.47 -23.20 3.42
CA ARG A 17 -21.04 -22.00 2.80
C ARG A 17 -20.99 -20.79 3.74
N ASP A 18 -21.36 -20.98 5.00
CA ASP A 18 -21.42 -19.90 5.99
C ASP A 18 -20.01 -19.36 6.31
N VAL A 19 -19.04 -20.26 6.51
CA VAL A 19 -17.65 -19.89 6.78
C VAL A 19 -17.02 -19.17 5.59
N ILE A 20 -17.22 -19.65 4.36
CA ILE A 20 -16.71 -18.99 3.15
C ILE A 20 -17.35 -17.61 2.95
N GLY A 21 -18.62 -17.42 3.34
CA GLY A 21 -19.30 -16.14 3.25
C GLY A 21 -18.80 -15.08 4.24
N GLN A 22 -18.17 -15.50 5.32
CA GLN A 22 -17.66 -14.61 6.38
C GLN A 22 -16.19 -14.22 6.20
N ILE A 23 -15.43 -14.98 5.41
CA ILE A 23 -13.99 -14.78 5.22
C ILE A 23 -13.74 -14.00 3.92
N GLU A 24 -12.79 -13.06 3.94
CA GLU A 24 -12.39 -12.34 2.74
C GLU A 24 -11.69 -13.28 1.73
N LEU A 25 -11.90 -13.06 0.43
CA LEU A 25 -11.32 -13.92 -0.62
C LEU A 25 -9.78 -14.01 -0.53
N ASP A 26 -9.13 -12.91 -0.15
CA ASP A 26 -7.67 -12.87 0.01
C ASP A 26 -7.20 -13.78 1.15
N GLU A 27 -7.95 -13.84 2.24
CA GLU A 27 -7.70 -14.74 3.36
C GLU A 27 -7.99 -16.20 2.99
N LEU A 28 -9.04 -16.46 2.19
CA LEU A 28 -9.31 -17.79 1.63
C LEU A 28 -8.17 -18.32 0.75
N LEU A 29 -7.51 -17.43 -0.01
CA LEU A 29 -6.41 -17.79 -0.90
C LEU A 29 -5.08 -17.92 -0.16
N SER A 30 -4.82 -17.07 0.83
CA SER A 30 -3.55 -17.03 1.57
C SER A 30 -3.48 -17.98 2.77
N LYS A 31 -4.61 -18.26 3.43
CA LYS A 31 -4.66 -19.05 4.69
C LYS A 31 -5.47 -20.35 4.58
N ARG A 32 -5.38 -21.03 3.43
CA ARG A 32 -6.18 -22.24 3.16
C ARG A 32 -6.03 -23.34 4.22
N GLU A 33 -4.83 -23.54 4.77
CA GLU A 33 -4.60 -24.56 5.81
C GLU A 33 -5.29 -24.24 7.13
N GLU A 34 -5.23 -22.98 7.57
CA GLU A 34 -5.90 -22.52 8.78
C GLU A 34 -7.41 -22.64 8.66
N ILE A 35 -7.96 -22.28 7.49
CA ILE A 35 -9.39 -22.39 7.21
C ILE A 35 -9.84 -23.85 7.18
N ASN A 36 -9.08 -24.75 6.54
CA ASN A 36 -9.40 -26.18 6.52
C ASN A 36 -9.44 -26.76 7.94
N LYS A 37 -8.51 -26.33 8.81
CA LYS A 37 -8.46 -26.76 10.21
C LYS A 37 -9.68 -26.26 10.99
N ASN A 38 -10.02 -24.98 10.88
CA ASN A 38 -11.19 -24.41 11.55
C ASN A 38 -12.49 -25.10 11.10
N ILE A 39 -12.64 -25.34 9.80
CA ILE A 39 -13.80 -26.06 9.26
C ILE A 39 -13.84 -27.50 9.78
N GLN A 40 -12.68 -28.18 9.85
CA GLN A 40 -12.59 -29.53 10.40
C GLN A 40 -13.05 -29.58 11.86
N GLU A 41 -12.58 -28.67 12.70
CA GLU A 41 -12.94 -28.61 14.12
C GLU A 41 -14.45 -28.39 14.31
N MET A 42 -15.04 -27.43 13.58
CA MET A 42 -16.49 -27.17 13.63
C MET A 42 -17.33 -28.36 13.17
N LEU A 43 -16.86 -29.07 12.14
CA LEU A 43 -17.54 -30.25 11.62
C LEU A 43 -17.44 -31.43 12.58
N ASP A 44 -16.27 -31.69 13.17
CA ASP A 44 -16.06 -32.77 14.15
C ASP A 44 -17.02 -32.59 15.33
N GLU A 45 -17.05 -31.38 15.93
CA GLU A 45 -17.94 -31.04 17.05
C GLU A 45 -19.43 -31.24 16.70
N SER A 46 -19.82 -30.87 15.48
CA SER A 46 -21.22 -31.01 15.04
C SER A 46 -21.59 -32.46 14.69
N THR A 47 -20.61 -33.32 14.38
CA THR A 47 -20.81 -34.73 14.00
C THR A 47 -20.55 -35.73 15.15
N ASP A 48 -19.97 -35.28 16.26
CA ASP A 48 -19.78 -36.04 17.50
C ASP A 48 -21.06 -36.72 18.02
N PRO A 49 -22.25 -36.08 18.00
CA PRO A 49 -23.50 -36.73 18.43
C PRO A 49 -23.90 -37.93 17.59
N TRP A 50 -23.36 -38.06 16.38
CA TRP A 50 -23.59 -39.18 15.47
C TRP A 50 -22.50 -40.24 15.54
N GLY A 51 -21.45 -40.04 16.35
CA GLY A 51 -20.32 -40.96 16.51
C GLY A 51 -19.42 -41.04 15.27
N ILE A 52 -19.37 -39.96 14.47
CA ILE A 52 -18.59 -39.88 13.24
C ILE A 52 -17.41 -38.95 13.50
N LYS A 53 -16.18 -39.44 13.30
CA LYS A 53 -14.95 -38.63 13.42
C LYS A 53 -14.50 -38.09 12.07
N VAL A 54 -14.31 -36.78 11.97
CA VAL A 54 -13.86 -36.12 10.73
C VAL A 54 -12.33 -36.04 10.71
N THR A 55 -11.70 -36.82 9.83
CA THR A 55 -10.23 -36.92 9.73
C THR A 55 -9.58 -35.80 8.92
N GLY A 56 -10.33 -35.14 8.04
CA GLY A 56 -9.84 -33.99 7.29
C GLY A 56 -10.86 -33.46 6.29
N VAL A 57 -10.88 -32.14 6.13
CA VAL A 57 -11.69 -31.44 5.13
C VAL A 57 -10.75 -30.72 4.18
N THR A 58 -11.01 -30.82 2.88
CA THR A 58 -10.24 -30.09 1.86
C THR A 58 -11.20 -29.31 1.00
N LEU A 59 -11.05 -27.99 1.01
CA LEU A 59 -11.74 -27.13 0.05
C LEU A 59 -11.31 -27.50 -1.39
N ARG A 60 -12.28 -27.89 -2.21
CA ARG A 60 -12.13 -28.04 -3.66
C ARG A 60 -12.45 -26.70 -4.36
N ASP A 61 -12.85 -26.75 -5.62
CA ASP A 61 -13.23 -25.58 -6.40
C ASP A 61 -14.58 -25.03 -5.91
N VAL A 62 -14.56 -23.82 -5.34
CA VAL A 62 -15.77 -23.08 -4.98
C VAL A 62 -16.25 -22.35 -6.22
N LYS A 63 -17.42 -22.75 -6.75
CA LYS A 63 -18.10 -21.98 -7.79
C LYS A 63 -18.89 -20.85 -7.12
N ILE A 64 -18.31 -19.65 -7.14
CA ILE A 64 -18.98 -18.43 -6.68
C ILE A 64 -19.93 -17.96 -7.79
N ASP A 65 -21.15 -17.57 -7.45
CA ASP A 65 -22.07 -16.96 -8.41
C ASP A 65 -21.54 -15.60 -8.90
N ASP A 66 -21.77 -15.27 -10.17
CA ASP A 66 -21.23 -14.05 -10.80
C ASP A 66 -21.73 -12.79 -10.07
N THR A 67 -22.96 -12.82 -9.55
CA THR A 67 -23.54 -11.73 -8.76
C THR A 67 -22.75 -11.45 -7.47
N MET A 68 -22.39 -12.51 -6.74
CA MET A 68 -21.60 -12.42 -5.51
C MET A 68 -20.15 -12.00 -5.81
N LEU A 69 -19.56 -12.55 -6.86
CA LEU A 69 -18.19 -12.21 -7.28
C LEU A 69 -18.05 -10.70 -7.55
N ARG A 70 -19.03 -10.11 -8.24
CA ARG A 70 -19.06 -8.67 -8.51
C ARG A 70 -19.23 -7.83 -7.25
N ALA A 71 -20.08 -8.25 -6.31
CA ALA A 71 -20.28 -7.56 -5.05
C ALA A 71 -18.99 -7.56 -4.21
N ILE A 72 -18.33 -8.71 -4.12
CA ILE A 72 -17.05 -8.88 -3.41
C ILE A 72 -15.96 -8.06 -4.09
N ALA A 73 -15.85 -8.09 -5.42
CA ALA A 73 -14.87 -7.31 -6.16
C ALA A 73 -15.04 -5.80 -5.89
N LYS A 74 -16.28 -5.31 -5.90
CA LYS A 74 -16.60 -3.90 -5.60
C LYS A 74 -16.26 -3.53 -4.15
N GLN A 75 -16.53 -4.42 -3.19
CA GLN A 75 -16.16 -4.21 -1.80
C GLN A 75 -14.65 -4.19 -1.59
N ALA A 76 -13.93 -5.14 -2.20
CA ALA A 76 -12.49 -5.23 -2.14
C ALA A 76 -11.81 -4.00 -2.77
N GLU A 77 -12.35 -3.50 -3.89
CA GLU A 77 -11.88 -2.26 -4.51
C GLU A 77 -12.08 -1.06 -3.60
N ALA A 78 -13.25 -0.91 -2.98
CA ALA A 78 -13.54 0.19 -2.06
C ALA A 78 -12.65 0.18 -0.81
N GLU A 79 -12.42 -0.99 -0.20
CA GLU A 79 -11.53 -1.12 0.95
C GLU A 79 -10.07 -0.86 0.56
N ARG A 80 -9.64 -1.31 -0.62
CA ARG A 80 -8.31 -1.02 -1.15
C ARG A 80 -8.10 0.47 -1.40
N GLU A 81 -9.08 1.15 -2.00
CA GLU A 81 -9.02 2.59 -2.24
C GLU A 81 -8.99 3.38 -0.92
N LYS A 82 -9.83 2.99 0.06
CA LYS A 82 -9.84 3.56 1.40
C LYS A 82 -8.48 3.41 2.08
N ARG A 83 -7.90 2.19 2.08
CA ARG A 83 -6.58 1.95 2.66
C ARG A 83 -5.50 2.77 1.97
N ALA A 84 -5.51 2.82 0.64
CA ALA A 84 -4.57 3.64 -0.12
C ALA A 84 -4.66 5.12 0.24
N ARG A 85 -5.87 5.66 0.42
CA ARG A 85 -6.09 7.06 0.82
C ARG A 85 -5.58 7.34 2.23
N ILE A 86 -5.82 6.43 3.18
CA ILE A 86 -5.31 6.56 4.55
C ILE A 86 -3.78 6.60 4.55
N ILE A 87 -3.14 5.65 3.85
CA ILE A 87 -1.68 5.57 3.74
C ILE A 87 -1.11 6.84 3.11
N LEU A 88 -1.75 7.36 2.04
CA LEU A 88 -1.32 8.60 1.41
C LEU A 88 -1.41 9.78 2.36
N SER A 89 -2.55 9.97 3.02
CA SER A 89 -2.75 11.07 3.98
C SER A 89 -1.81 10.98 5.18
N GLU A 90 -1.52 9.78 5.66
CA GLU A 90 -0.55 9.55 6.74
C GLU A 90 0.88 9.86 6.28
N GLY A 91 1.25 9.44 5.06
CA GLY A 91 2.52 9.79 4.44
C GLY A 91 2.70 11.30 4.26
N GLU A 92 1.65 12.01 3.81
CA GLU A 92 1.62 13.46 3.69
C GLU A 92 1.79 14.15 5.05
N PHE A 93 1.11 13.66 6.09
CA PHE A 93 1.25 14.20 7.44
C PHE A 93 2.68 14.08 7.98
N ILE A 94 3.27 12.88 7.86
CA ILE A 94 4.65 12.63 8.29
C ILE A 94 5.62 13.52 7.50
N ALA A 95 5.44 13.66 6.19
CA ALA A 95 6.26 14.53 5.37
C ALA A 95 6.17 16.01 5.82
N ALA A 96 4.95 16.50 6.05
CA ALA A 96 4.70 17.87 6.51
C ALA A 96 5.32 18.13 7.91
N GLU A 97 5.23 17.17 8.81
CA GLU A 97 5.85 17.25 10.14
C GLU A 97 7.37 17.37 10.03
N LYS A 98 8.01 16.50 9.24
CA LYS A 98 9.47 16.56 9.03
C LYS A 98 9.91 17.85 8.34
N MET A 99 9.12 18.37 7.40
CA MET A 99 9.39 19.66 6.77
C MET A 99 9.31 20.81 7.78
N LYS A 100 8.32 20.81 8.67
CA LYS A 100 8.19 21.79 9.75
C LYS A 100 9.39 21.75 10.69
N ASP A 101 9.84 20.56 11.08
CA ASP A 101 11.01 20.40 11.95
C ASP A 101 12.29 20.88 11.26
N ALA A 102 12.47 20.54 9.97
CA ALA A 102 13.59 21.05 9.18
C ALA A 102 13.57 22.59 9.08
N ALA A 103 12.39 23.19 8.88
CA ALA A 103 12.24 24.65 8.83
C ALA A 103 12.62 25.33 10.15
N LYS A 104 12.26 24.74 11.30
CA LYS A 104 12.71 25.23 12.61
C LYS A 104 14.23 25.17 12.75
N LEU A 105 14.82 24.04 12.37
CA LEU A 105 16.28 23.86 12.43
C LEU A 105 17.02 24.89 11.53
N TYR A 106 16.44 25.23 10.38
CA TYR A 106 16.97 26.28 9.51
C TYR A 106 16.87 27.69 10.11
N GLN A 107 15.83 27.97 10.91
CA GLN A 107 15.71 29.22 11.64
C GLN A 107 16.75 29.32 12.77
N GLU A 108 17.01 28.22 13.47
CA GLU A 108 17.99 28.17 14.55
C GLU A 108 19.44 28.32 14.04
N MET A 109 19.75 27.74 12.88
CA MET A 109 21.09 27.80 12.29
C MET A 109 21.07 28.40 10.87
N PRO A 110 21.14 29.74 10.70
CA PRO A 110 21.03 30.38 9.39
C PRO A 110 22.13 29.96 8.38
N ALA A 111 23.29 29.51 8.86
CA ALA A 111 24.35 28.96 8.00
C ALA A 111 23.90 27.70 7.22
N SER A 112 22.95 26.91 7.76
CA SER A 112 22.43 25.71 7.11
C SER A 112 21.59 26.02 5.87
N LEU A 113 20.82 27.12 5.89
CA LEU A 113 20.06 27.59 4.74
C LEU A 113 21.01 27.97 3.59
N LYS A 114 22.14 28.61 3.93
CA LYS A 114 23.16 28.97 2.94
C LYS A 114 23.82 27.75 2.30
N LEU A 115 24.09 26.70 3.08
CA LEU A 115 24.60 25.43 2.54
C LEU A 115 23.58 24.74 1.64
N ARG A 116 22.30 24.75 2.00
CA ARG A 116 21.19 24.25 1.16
C ARG A 116 21.12 25.00 -0.17
N GLU A 117 21.22 26.33 -0.16
CA GLU A 117 21.28 27.13 -1.39
C GLU A 117 22.46 26.73 -2.29
N LEU A 118 23.65 26.54 -1.71
CA LEU A 118 24.82 26.13 -2.49
C LEU A 118 24.66 24.72 -3.07
N GLN A 119 24.05 23.80 -2.31
CA GLN A 119 23.73 22.45 -2.79
C GLN A 119 22.73 22.49 -3.95
N THR A 120 21.64 23.26 -3.85
CA THR A 120 20.66 23.36 -4.93
C THR A 120 21.28 24.00 -6.18
N ILE A 121 22.12 25.03 -6.03
CA ILE A 121 22.87 25.61 -7.15
C ILE A 121 23.81 24.57 -7.79
N SER A 122 24.50 23.76 -6.99
CA SER A 122 25.40 22.72 -7.51
C SER A 122 24.64 21.60 -8.25
N GLU A 123 23.48 21.18 -7.75
CA GLU A 123 22.61 20.21 -8.41
C GLU A 123 22.07 20.75 -9.74
N VAL A 124 21.55 21.98 -9.73
CA VAL A 124 21.04 22.66 -10.95
C VAL A 124 22.18 22.87 -11.97
N ALA A 125 23.37 23.24 -11.52
CA ALA A 125 24.54 23.39 -12.39
C ALA A 125 24.97 22.04 -13.02
N ARG A 126 24.78 20.92 -12.31
CA ARG A 126 25.07 19.56 -12.79
C ARG A 126 24.07 19.12 -13.88
N GLU A 127 22.82 19.57 -13.82
CA GLU A 127 21.76 19.23 -14.79
C GLU A 127 21.82 20.00 -16.12
N LYS A 128 22.81 20.89 -16.32
CA LYS A 128 23.11 21.58 -17.60
C LYS A 128 21.96 22.39 -18.25
N ASN A 129 20.92 22.78 -17.50
CA ASN A 129 19.88 23.70 -17.96
C ASN A 129 19.94 25.05 -17.20
N LEU A 130 20.56 26.07 -17.81
CA LEU A 130 20.54 27.48 -17.37
C LEU A 130 19.11 28.07 -17.52
N ILE A 131 18.65 29.11 -16.81
CA ILE A 131 19.29 30.31 -16.22
C ILE A 131 18.75 30.54 -14.80
N VAL A 132 19.63 30.77 -13.81
CA VAL A 132 19.26 31.25 -12.47
C VAL A 132 19.22 32.77 -12.50
N ILE A 133 18.02 33.35 -12.45
CA ILE A 133 17.83 34.78 -12.18
C ILE A 133 17.68 34.92 -10.66
N SER A 134 18.81 35.05 -9.95
CA SER A 134 18.79 35.44 -8.54
C SER A 134 18.74 36.96 -8.45
N SER A 135 17.70 37.49 -7.79
CA SER A 135 17.46 38.92 -7.57
C SER A 135 18.38 39.55 -6.53
N SER A 136 19.67 39.23 -6.54
CA SER A 136 20.69 39.97 -5.80
C SER A 136 21.61 40.63 -6.80
N THR A 137 21.51 41.95 -6.82
CA THR A 137 22.15 42.93 -7.72
C THR A 137 23.68 42.79 -7.84
N GLU A 138 24.33 41.93 -7.05
CA GLU A 138 25.80 41.82 -6.98
C GLU A 138 26.39 40.68 -7.83
N ILE A 139 25.60 39.77 -8.40
CA ILE A 139 26.13 38.65 -9.23
C ILE A 139 25.96 38.91 -10.74
N GLY A 140 25.13 39.90 -11.12
CA GLY A 140 24.93 40.30 -12.51
C GLY A 140 26.19 40.85 -13.19
N GLU A 141 27.04 41.55 -12.44
CA GLU A 141 28.31 42.08 -12.97
C GLU A 141 29.33 40.97 -13.25
N ILE A 142 29.37 39.93 -12.41
CA ILE A 142 30.31 38.80 -12.58
C ILE A 142 29.90 37.94 -13.80
N ALA A 143 28.59 37.75 -14.01
CA ALA A 143 28.08 37.05 -15.19
C ALA A 143 28.27 37.88 -16.48
N ALA A 144 28.06 39.19 -16.43
CA ALA A 144 28.33 40.09 -17.56
C ALA A 144 29.81 40.15 -17.92
N MET A 145 30.70 40.20 -16.92
CA MET A 145 32.15 40.12 -17.13
C MET A 145 32.56 38.79 -17.75
N SER A 146 32.06 37.66 -17.25
CA SER A 146 32.38 36.33 -17.81
C SER A 146 31.96 36.19 -19.28
N LYS A 147 30.78 36.71 -19.64
CA LYS A 147 30.31 36.70 -21.04
C LYS A 147 31.15 37.62 -21.93
N ALA A 148 31.56 38.79 -21.44
CA ALA A 148 32.46 39.71 -22.15
C ALA A 148 33.86 39.11 -22.39
N PHE A 149 34.36 38.28 -21.46
CA PHE A 149 35.61 37.55 -21.65
C PHE A 149 35.48 36.38 -22.64
N SER A 150 34.31 35.73 -22.72
CA SER A 150 34.06 34.65 -23.68
C SER A 150 33.95 35.15 -25.14
N ASP A 151 33.35 36.32 -25.39
CA ASP A 151 33.22 36.86 -26.75
C ASP A 151 34.55 37.42 -27.29
N LYS A 152 35.46 37.84 -26.41
CA LYS A 152 36.78 38.35 -26.80
C LYS A 152 37.79 37.25 -27.17
N ASN A 153 37.53 36.01 -26.79
CA ASN A 153 38.38 34.85 -27.11
C ASN A 153 37.94 34.12 -28.41
N LYS A 154 36.94 34.66 -29.12
CA LYS A 154 36.42 34.13 -30.39
C LYS A 154 36.64 35.07 -31.60
N SER A 155 37.43 36.13 -31.46
CA SER A 155 37.91 36.97 -32.57
C SER A 155 39.43 36.98 -32.60
#